data_AF-A0A017HRQ7-F1
#
_entry.id   AF-A0A017HRQ7-F1
#
_cell.length_a   1.000
_cell.length_b   1.000
_cell.length_c   1.000
_cell.angle_alpha   90.00
_cell.angle_beta   90.00
_cell.angle_gamma   90.00
#
_symmetry.space_group_name_H-M   'P 1'
#
loop_
_entity.id
_entity.type
_entity.pdbx_description
1 polymer ?
#
loop_
_entity_poly.entity_id
_entity_poly.type
_entity_poly.pdbx_seq_one_letter_code
_entity_poly.pdbx_strand_id
1 'polypeptide(L)'
;MDRRLALGALLATPVLAALLLGLGTILPPLGAWALGLLAYWAGLGAALRAFSDGDTLAELAVARSPGWLVTLFLALPPILLGAATLRLLGREPLPLHVLLAAGLGAIVNATLEELFWRGALLPRATPRAAAGALGLFTLFHLAWLGALGLETGAGPLAPVLAALALGGVWTAARLVTGTVGAGILGHAAVNLFAFAGVAARNWGAA
;
A
#
# COMPACT_ATOMS: atom_id res chain seq x y z
N MET A 1 -5.23 -0.69 19.55
CA MET A 1 -5.50 0.15 18.38
C MET A 1 -5.76 1.56 18.86
N ASP A 2 -5.07 2.55 18.29
CA ASP A 2 -5.33 3.96 18.59
C ASP A 2 -6.69 4.39 18.03
N ARG A 3 -7.57 4.90 18.89
CA ARG A 3 -8.95 5.24 18.49
C ARG A 3 -9.03 6.52 17.66
N ARG A 4 -8.12 7.48 17.88
CA ARG A 4 -8.12 8.76 17.17
C ARG A 4 -7.67 8.54 15.73
N LEU A 5 -6.59 7.79 15.55
CA LEU A 5 -6.11 7.40 14.22
C LEU A 5 -7.13 6.51 13.49
N ALA A 6 -7.79 5.58 14.19
CA ALA A 6 -8.84 4.75 13.60
C ALA A 6 -10.02 5.57 13.09
N LEU A 7 -10.51 6.53 13.89
CA LEU A 7 -11.59 7.43 13.48
C LEU A 7 -11.15 8.32 12.32
N GLY A 8 -9.94 8.89 12.39
CA GLY A 8 -9.37 9.72 11.33
C GLY A 8 -9.28 8.96 10.00
N ALA A 9 -8.79 7.73 10.01
CA ALA A 9 -8.74 6.88 8.83
C ALA A 9 -10.15 6.55 8.28
N LEU A 10 -11.11 6.24 9.16
CA LEU A 10 -12.49 5.98 8.75
C LEU A 10 -13.13 7.19 8.04
N LEU A 11 -12.91 8.40 8.57
CA LEU A 11 -13.41 9.65 7.99
C LEU A 11 -12.64 10.05 6.72
N ALA A 12 -11.35 9.71 6.63
CA ALA A 12 -10.54 9.99 5.45
C ALA A 12 -10.93 9.11 4.24
N THR A 13 -11.48 7.91 4.45
CA THR A 13 -11.92 7.02 3.37
C THR A 13 -12.90 7.69 2.38
N PRO A 14 -14.06 8.24 2.80
CA PRO A 14 -14.97 8.90 1.86
C PRO A 14 -14.39 10.19 1.27
N VAL A 15 -13.52 10.90 2.01
CA VAL A 15 -12.85 12.11 1.51
C VAL A 15 -11.89 11.77 0.37
N LEU A 16 -11.06 10.74 0.55
CA LEU A 16 -10.14 10.28 -0.49
C LEU A 16 -10.90 9.72 -1.70
N ALA A 17 -11.99 8.98 -1.47
CA ALA A 17 -12.86 8.50 -2.54
C ALA A 17 -13.45 9.66 -3.37
N ALA A 18 -13.98 10.67 -2.70
CA ALA A 18 -14.55 11.86 -3.36
C ALA A 18 -13.47 12.66 -4.11
N LEU A 19 -12.27 12.78 -3.53
CA LEU A 19 -11.12 13.42 -4.20
C LEU A 19 -10.76 12.67 -5.49
N LEU A 20 -10.62 11.35 -5.45
CA LEU A 20 -10.30 10.54 -6.62
C LEU A 20 -11.37 10.64 -7.71
N LEU A 21 -12.65 10.58 -7.31
CA LEU A 21 -13.77 10.78 -8.23
C LEU A 21 -13.71 12.15 -8.91
N GLY A 22 -13.48 13.21 -8.12
CA GLY A 22 -13.35 14.58 -8.64
C GLY A 22 -12.18 14.71 -9.61
N LEU A 23 -10.99 14.24 -9.21
CA LEU A 23 -9.79 14.26 -10.05
C LEU A 23 -9.99 13.49 -11.35
N GLY A 24 -10.68 12.35 -11.31
CA GLY A 24 -10.99 11.53 -12.49
C GLY A 24 -11.91 12.21 -13.51
N THR A 25 -12.61 13.30 -13.14
CA THR A 25 -13.41 14.09 -14.09
C THR A 25 -12.61 15.15 -14.85
N ILE A 26 -11.42 15.52 -14.34
CA ILE A 26 -10.63 16.65 -14.85
C ILE A 26 -9.23 16.25 -15.34
N LEU A 27 -8.74 15.07 -14.97
CA LEU A 27 -7.40 14.58 -15.32
C LEU A 27 -7.46 13.22 -16.00
N PRO A 28 -6.44 12.86 -16.80
CA PRO A 28 -6.26 11.49 -17.25
C PRO A 28 -6.20 10.52 -16.06
N PRO A 29 -6.68 9.26 -16.19
CA PRO A 29 -6.79 8.32 -15.07
C PRO A 29 -5.50 8.12 -14.27
N LEU A 30 -4.35 8.02 -14.96
CA LEU A 30 -3.05 7.87 -14.32
C LEU A 30 -2.67 9.12 -13.49
N GLY A 31 -2.97 10.31 -14.00
CA GLY A 31 -2.72 11.58 -13.30
C GLY A 31 -3.61 11.74 -12.07
N ALA A 32 -4.91 11.43 -12.20
CA ALA A 32 -5.84 11.43 -11.08
C ALA A 32 -5.41 10.46 -9.97
N TRP A 33 -5.00 9.25 -10.34
CA TRP A 33 -4.49 8.25 -9.39
C TRP A 33 -3.19 8.70 -8.71
N ALA A 34 -2.23 9.25 -9.45
CA ALA A 34 -0.97 9.73 -8.90
C ALA A 34 -1.17 10.87 -7.89
N LEU A 35 -2.03 11.85 -8.21
CA LEU A 35 -2.37 12.92 -7.27
C LEU A 35 -3.15 12.41 -6.05
N GLY A 36 -4.04 11.43 -6.23
CA GLY A 36 -4.71 10.76 -5.13
C GLY A 36 -3.74 10.04 -4.19
N LEU A 37 -2.73 9.36 -4.72
CA LEU A 37 -1.63 8.77 -3.94
C LEU A 37 -0.84 9.82 -3.17
N LEU A 38 -0.49 10.94 -3.79
CA LEU A 38 0.22 12.04 -3.11
C LEU A 38 -0.61 12.62 -1.96
N ALA A 39 -1.91 12.83 -2.17
CA ALA A 39 -2.82 13.29 -1.12
C ALA A 39 -2.92 12.26 0.03
N TYR A 40 -2.99 10.97 -0.31
CA TYR A 40 -2.97 9.89 0.66
C TYR A 40 -1.68 9.88 1.49
N TRP A 41 -0.51 9.96 0.84
CA TRP A 41 0.79 10.01 1.52
C TRP A 41 0.94 11.23 2.40
N ALA A 42 0.49 12.40 1.95
CA ALA A 42 0.48 13.61 2.75
C ALA A 42 -0.38 13.44 4.01
N GLY A 43 -1.56 12.83 3.87
CA GLY A 43 -2.45 12.51 5.00
C GLY A 43 -1.80 11.55 6.01
N LEU A 44 -1.21 10.46 5.53
CA LEU A 44 -0.49 9.51 6.39
C LEU A 44 0.70 10.16 7.09
N GLY A 45 1.54 10.88 6.34
CA GLY A 45 2.71 11.57 6.88
C GLY A 45 2.34 12.61 7.94
N ALA A 46 1.28 13.40 7.69
CA ALA A 46 0.76 14.34 8.67
C ALA A 46 0.25 13.64 9.94
N ALA A 47 -0.48 12.53 9.80
CA ALA A 47 -0.96 11.76 10.94
C ALA A 47 0.20 11.14 11.75
N LEU A 48 1.18 10.54 11.08
CA LEU A 48 2.38 10.01 11.74
C LEU A 48 3.13 11.13 12.49
N ARG A 49 3.32 12.29 11.87
CA ARG A 49 3.99 13.43 12.50
C ARG A 49 3.23 13.96 13.73
N ALA A 50 1.90 13.98 13.68
CA ALA A 50 1.07 14.54 14.75
C ALA A 50 0.83 13.59 15.92
N PHE A 51 0.85 12.26 15.68
CA PHE A 51 0.38 11.27 16.66
C PHE A 51 1.40 10.19 16.99
N SER A 52 2.64 10.28 16.50
CA SER A 52 3.66 9.26 16.76
C SER A 52 5.01 9.87 17.10
N ASP A 53 5.72 9.15 17.95
CA ASP A 53 7.11 9.44 18.29
C ASP A 53 8.04 8.88 17.21
N GLY A 54 8.94 9.72 16.70
CA GLY A 54 9.81 9.39 15.57
C GLY A 54 10.77 8.24 15.87
N ASP A 55 11.31 8.22 17.09
CA ASP A 55 12.26 7.20 17.53
C ASP A 55 11.57 5.84 17.65
N THR A 56 10.37 5.81 18.24
CA THR A 56 9.53 4.61 18.30
C THR A 56 9.21 4.07 16.90
N LEU A 57 8.88 4.92 15.93
CA LEU A 57 8.62 4.49 14.55
C LEU A 57 9.88 3.95 13.86
N ALA A 58 11.03 4.58 14.09
CA ALA A 58 12.31 4.12 13.55
C ALA A 58 12.67 2.73 14.09
N GLU A 59 12.50 2.49 15.39
CA GLU A 59 12.71 1.17 16.00
C GLU A 59 11.78 0.10 15.41
N LEU A 60 10.51 0.46 15.18
CA LEU A 60 9.53 -0.43 14.56
C LEU A 60 9.85 -0.73 13.09
N ALA A 61 10.47 0.22 12.37
CA ALA A 61 10.84 0.06 10.98
C ALA A 61 11.99 -0.93 10.78
N VAL A 62 12.80 -1.18 11.82
CA VAL A 62 13.90 -2.15 11.74
C VAL A 62 13.34 -3.54 11.43
N ALA A 63 13.66 -4.05 10.25
CA ALA A 63 13.27 -5.38 9.85
C ALA A 63 13.98 -6.40 10.76
N ARG A 64 13.21 -7.04 11.64
CA ARG A 64 13.67 -8.25 12.33
C ARG A 64 13.23 -9.46 11.53
N SER A 65 14.16 -10.36 11.26
CA SER A 65 13.89 -11.55 10.46
C SER A 65 12.79 -12.40 11.14
N PRO A 66 11.67 -12.70 10.45
CA PRO A 66 10.69 -13.67 10.94
C PRO A 66 11.18 -15.13 10.85
N GLY A 67 12.44 -15.34 10.49
CA GLY A 67 12.99 -16.63 10.09
C GLY A 67 12.95 -16.81 8.57
N TRP A 68 13.92 -17.53 8.02
CA TRP A 68 14.14 -17.64 6.57
C TRP A 68 12.94 -18.24 5.82
N LEU A 69 12.21 -19.18 6.43
CA LEU A 69 11.03 -19.81 5.84
C LEU A 69 9.90 -18.79 5.62
N VAL A 70 9.60 -17.99 6.64
CA VAL A 70 8.56 -16.96 6.55
C VAL A 70 8.97 -15.90 5.54
N THR A 71 10.24 -15.48 5.52
CA THR A 71 10.76 -14.57 4.50
C THR A 71 10.62 -15.14 3.07
N LEU A 72 10.85 -16.45 2.89
CA LEU A 72 10.72 -17.11 1.59
C LEU A 72 9.26 -17.14 1.11
N PHE A 73 8.32 -17.54 1.97
CA PHE A 73 6.88 -17.47 1.65
C PHE A 73 6.39 -16.03 1.46
N LEU A 74 7.06 -15.08 2.13
CA LEU A 74 7.02 -13.62 1.99
C LEU A 74 7.21 -13.12 0.55
N ALA A 75 8.41 -13.42 0.07
CA ALA A 75 9.00 -12.77 -1.09
C ALA A 75 8.80 -13.56 -2.39
N LEU A 76 8.71 -14.89 -2.31
CA LEU A 76 8.72 -15.76 -3.49
C LEU A 76 7.46 -15.59 -4.35
N PRO A 77 6.23 -15.53 -3.80
CA PRO A 77 5.03 -15.36 -4.64
C PRO A 77 5.03 -14.02 -5.42
N PRO A 78 5.31 -12.85 -4.81
CA PRO A 78 5.41 -11.58 -5.55
C PRO A 78 6.47 -11.59 -6.65
N ILE A 79 7.65 -12.16 -6.37
CA ILE A 79 8.75 -12.24 -7.34
C ILE A 79 8.37 -13.15 -8.52
N LEU A 80 7.83 -14.33 -8.25
CA LEU A 80 7.41 -15.28 -9.30
C LEU A 80 6.25 -14.71 -10.13
N LEU A 81 5.28 -14.06 -9.48
CA LEU A 81 4.15 -13.42 -10.16
C LEU A 81 4.61 -12.24 -11.03
N GLY A 82 5.56 -11.44 -10.52
CA GLY A 82 6.13 -10.32 -11.26
C GLY A 82 6.94 -10.76 -12.48
N ALA A 83 7.79 -11.77 -12.31
CA ALA A 83 8.57 -12.36 -13.40
C ALA A 83 7.68 -13.02 -14.48
N ALA A 84 6.64 -13.75 -14.07
CA ALA A 84 5.67 -14.34 -14.99
C ALA A 84 4.86 -13.27 -15.74
N THR A 85 4.46 -12.20 -15.04
CA THR A 85 3.66 -11.09 -15.61
C THR A 85 4.45 -10.32 -16.67
N LEU A 86 5.70 -9.97 -16.38
CA LEU A 86 6.57 -9.27 -17.35
C LEU A 86 6.83 -10.12 -18.60
N ARG A 87 6.98 -11.44 -18.43
CA ARG A 87 7.19 -12.38 -19.54
C ARG A 87 5.93 -12.60 -20.38
N LEU A 88 4.75 -12.65 -19.75
CA LEU A 88 3.46 -12.85 -20.43
C LEU A 88 3.00 -11.62 -21.22
N LEU A 89 3.41 -10.42 -20.83
CA LEU A 89 2.89 -9.20 -21.44
C LEU A 89 3.57 -8.84 -22.78
N GLY A 90 4.74 -9.38 -23.10
CA GLY A 90 5.42 -9.16 -24.39
C GLY A 90 5.58 -7.67 -24.77
N ARG A 91 5.56 -6.76 -23.79
CA ARG A 91 5.56 -5.32 -24.01
C ARG A 91 6.97 -4.76 -24.07
N GLU A 92 7.11 -3.70 -24.87
CA GLU A 92 8.25 -2.79 -24.83
C GLU A 92 8.58 -2.41 -23.37
N PRO A 93 9.86 -2.43 -22.97
CA PRO A 93 10.24 -2.05 -21.63
C PRO A 93 9.77 -0.62 -21.34
N LEU A 94 9.11 -0.43 -20.20
CA LEU A 94 8.71 0.90 -19.73
C LEU A 94 9.93 1.84 -19.75
N PRO A 95 9.75 3.13 -20.12
CA PRO A 95 10.82 4.11 -20.01
C PRO A 95 11.42 4.10 -18.60
N LEU A 96 12.75 4.20 -18.50
CA LEU A 96 13.46 4.08 -17.22
C LEU A 96 12.90 5.03 -16.14
N HIS A 97 12.55 6.26 -16.50
CA HIS A 97 11.99 7.23 -15.55
C HIS A 97 10.63 6.78 -14.97
N VAL A 98 9.81 6.05 -15.72
CA VAL A 98 8.53 5.50 -15.24
C VAL A 98 8.77 4.36 -14.26
N LEU A 99 9.74 3.48 -14.55
CA LEU A 99 10.15 2.42 -13.63
C LEU A 99 10.72 2.99 -12.32
N LEU A 100 11.56 4.04 -12.41
CA LEU A 100 12.09 4.73 -11.24
C LEU A 100 10.97 5.39 -10.43
N ALA A 101 10.01 6.06 -11.08
CA ALA A 101 8.85 6.64 -10.39
C ALA A 101 7.99 5.57 -9.70
N ALA A 102 7.72 4.44 -10.37
CA ALA A 102 6.99 3.31 -9.79
C ALA A 102 7.74 2.71 -8.59
N GLY A 103 9.06 2.54 -8.68
CA GLY A 103 9.89 2.04 -7.58
C GLY A 103 9.94 2.98 -6.38
N LEU A 104 10.14 4.27 -6.61
CA LEU A 104 10.10 5.27 -5.53
C LEU A 104 8.72 5.33 -4.88
N GLY A 105 7.66 5.36 -5.68
CA GLY A 105 6.28 5.32 -5.19
C GLY A 105 6.01 4.07 -4.36
N ALA A 106 6.48 2.91 -4.81
CA ALA A 106 6.29 1.64 -4.10
C ALA A 106 6.93 1.65 -2.71
N ILE A 107 8.16 2.16 -2.60
CA ILE A 107 8.91 2.26 -1.34
C ILE A 107 8.24 3.26 -0.39
N VAL A 108 7.92 4.46 -0.89
CA VAL A 108 7.27 5.51 -0.09
C VAL A 108 5.92 5.05 0.42
N ASN A 109 5.10 4.48 -0.47
CA ASN A 109 3.78 3.95 -0.13
C ASN A 109 3.89 2.86 0.94
N ALA A 110 4.68 1.82 0.69
CA ALA A 110 4.85 0.72 1.64
C ALA A 110 5.36 1.20 3.00
N THR A 111 6.31 2.14 3.03
CA THR A 111 6.86 2.67 4.28
C THR A 111 5.80 3.43 5.07
N LEU A 112 5.11 4.39 4.46
CA LEU A 112 4.10 5.19 5.13
C LEU A 112 2.92 4.34 5.59
N GLU A 113 2.44 3.43 4.74
CA GLU A 113 1.31 2.56 5.06
C GLU A 113 1.63 1.64 6.23
N GLU A 114 2.77 0.94 6.20
CA GLU A 114 3.10 0.01 7.28
C GLU A 114 3.37 0.72 8.60
N LEU A 115 4.07 1.86 8.57
CA LEU A 115 4.28 2.69 9.75
C LEU A 115 2.97 3.19 10.33
N PHE A 116 2.00 3.57 9.49
CA PHE A 116 0.69 4.01 9.96
C PHE A 116 -0.15 2.84 10.48
N TRP A 117 -0.45 1.86 9.63
CA TRP A 117 -1.43 0.82 9.89
C TRP A 117 -0.97 -0.21 10.93
N ARG A 118 0.31 -0.59 10.91
CA ARG A 118 0.87 -1.64 11.78
C ARG A 118 1.83 -1.09 12.84
N GLY A 119 2.26 0.17 12.69
CA GLY A 119 3.03 0.93 13.69
C GLY A 119 2.13 1.79 14.57
N ALA A 120 1.86 3.02 14.15
CA ALA A 120 1.15 4.06 14.92
C ALA A 120 -0.27 3.66 15.33
N LEU A 121 -1.05 3.09 14.43
CA LEU A 121 -2.42 2.64 14.71
C LEU A 121 -2.42 1.41 15.65
N LEU A 122 -1.37 0.59 15.61
CA LEU A 122 -1.23 -0.64 16.37
C LEU A 122 0.03 -0.63 17.27
N PRO A 123 0.09 0.28 18.27
CA PRO A 123 1.28 0.42 19.12
C PRO A 123 1.52 -0.83 19.98
N ARG A 124 0.45 -1.57 20.28
CA ARG A 124 0.50 -2.92 20.86
C ARG A 124 -0.25 -3.88 19.96
N ALA A 125 0.47 -4.80 19.34
CA ALA A 125 -0.08 -5.77 18.39
C ALA A 125 -0.70 -6.96 19.12
N THR A 126 -1.91 -6.80 19.66
CA THR A 126 -2.72 -7.93 20.13
C THR A 126 -3.59 -8.47 18.99
N PRO A 127 -3.95 -9.76 18.96
CA PRO A 127 -4.75 -10.33 17.87
C PRO A 127 -6.06 -9.58 17.61
N ARG A 128 -6.77 -9.17 18.68
CA ARG A 128 -8.02 -8.40 18.55
C ARG A 128 -7.79 -7.01 17.94
N ALA A 129 -6.75 -6.30 18.38
CA ALA A 129 -6.45 -4.98 17.84
C ALA A 129 -5.94 -5.06 16.39
N ALA A 130 -5.18 -6.10 16.07
CA ALA A 130 -4.69 -6.40 14.73
C ALA A 130 -5.83 -6.70 13.76
N ALA A 131 -6.81 -7.51 14.16
CA ALA A 131 -8.00 -7.78 13.35
C ALA A 131 -8.80 -6.50 13.06
N GLY A 132 -8.97 -5.62 14.06
CA GLY A 132 -9.63 -4.33 13.87
C GLY A 132 -8.87 -3.41 12.90
N ALA A 133 -7.54 -3.34 13.03
CA ALA A 133 -6.69 -2.55 12.13
C ALA A 133 -6.73 -3.10 10.69
N LEU A 134 -6.72 -4.42 10.51
CA LEU A 134 -6.85 -5.06 9.20
C LEU A 134 -8.19 -4.78 8.54
N GLY A 135 -9.28 -4.85 9.32
CA GLY A 135 -10.61 -4.50 8.84
C GLY A 135 -10.67 -3.05 8.35
N LEU A 136 -10.13 -2.11 9.14
CA LEU A 136 -10.08 -0.71 8.76
C LEU A 136 -9.19 -0.44 7.55
N PHE A 137 -8.02 -1.08 7.47
CA PHE A 137 -7.13 -1.05 6.31
C PHE A 137 -7.85 -1.51 5.03
N THR A 138 -8.58 -2.62 5.13
CA THR A 138 -9.36 -3.19 4.01
C THR A 138 -10.48 -2.25 3.59
N LEU A 139 -11.22 -1.67 4.55
CA LEU A 139 -12.26 -0.69 4.26
C LEU A 139 -11.70 0.58 3.64
N PHE A 140 -10.52 1.04 4.08
CA PHE A 140 -9.85 2.22 3.52
C PHE A 140 -9.56 2.05 2.03
N HIS A 141 -9.23 0.82 1.60
CA HIS A 141 -8.98 0.50 0.18
C HIS A 141 -10.22 0.62 -0.71
N LEU A 142 -11.43 0.73 -0.15
CA LEU A 142 -12.64 1.07 -0.92
C LEU A 142 -12.53 2.46 -1.56
N ALA A 143 -11.70 3.37 -1.02
CA ALA A 143 -11.48 4.69 -1.61
C ALA A 143 -10.99 4.61 -3.06
N TRP A 144 -10.22 3.58 -3.41
CA TRP A 144 -9.68 3.38 -4.76
C TRP A 144 -10.75 3.02 -5.81
N LEU A 145 -11.97 2.67 -5.40
CA LEU A 145 -13.11 2.57 -6.33
C LEU A 145 -13.43 3.91 -7.01
N GLY A 146 -12.99 5.04 -6.42
CA GLY A 146 -13.10 6.37 -7.01
C GLY A 146 -12.12 6.64 -8.15
N ALA A 147 -11.12 5.79 -8.40
CA ALA A 147 -10.14 5.96 -9.47
C ALA A 147 -10.72 5.52 -10.84
N LEU A 148 -11.70 6.28 -11.32
CA LEU A 148 -12.42 5.98 -12.57
C LEU A 148 -11.49 5.92 -13.78
N GLY A 149 -11.72 4.92 -14.64
CA GLY A 149 -10.98 4.75 -15.89
C GLY A 149 -9.55 4.21 -15.74
N LEU A 150 -9.08 3.95 -14.50
CA LEU A 150 -7.74 3.40 -14.29
C LEU A 150 -7.69 1.91 -14.66
N GLU A 151 -6.90 1.56 -15.66
CA GLU A 151 -6.70 0.17 -16.03
C GLU A 151 -5.68 -0.51 -15.11
N THR A 152 -6.16 -1.43 -14.26
CA THR A 152 -5.28 -2.21 -13.36
C THR A 152 -4.98 -3.62 -13.90
N GLY A 153 -5.77 -4.10 -14.87
CA GLY A 153 -5.74 -5.48 -15.34
C GLY A 153 -6.38 -6.48 -14.36
N ALA A 154 -7.05 -5.99 -13.31
CA ALA A 154 -7.79 -6.79 -12.34
C ALA A 154 -9.23 -6.26 -12.19
N GLY A 155 -10.12 -7.08 -11.62
CA GLY A 155 -11.50 -6.66 -11.36
C GLY A 155 -11.60 -5.52 -10.33
N PRO A 156 -12.73 -4.79 -10.28
CA PRO A 156 -12.88 -3.60 -9.43
C PRO A 156 -12.71 -3.87 -7.93
N LEU A 157 -12.98 -5.08 -7.46
CA LEU A 157 -12.81 -5.48 -6.06
C LEU A 157 -11.40 -5.99 -5.73
N ALA A 158 -10.53 -6.17 -6.73
CA ALA A 158 -9.20 -6.72 -6.52
C ALA A 158 -8.35 -5.92 -5.52
N PRO A 159 -8.35 -4.56 -5.51
CA PRO A 159 -7.60 -3.80 -4.51
C PRO A 159 -8.04 -4.09 -3.07
N VAL A 160 -9.35 -4.26 -2.84
CA VAL A 160 -9.92 -4.54 -1.51
C VAL A 160 -9.57 -5.95 -1.06
N LEU A 161 -9.71 -6.94 -1.95
CA LEU A 161 -9.36 -8.33 -1.64
C LEU A 161 -7.86 -8.52 -1.44
N ALA A 162 -7.04 -7.85 -2.26
CA ALA A 162 -5.59 -7.84 -2.10
C ALA A 162 -5.19 -7.19 -0.77
N ALA A 163 -5.82 -6.07 -0.39
CA ALA A 163 -5.59 -5.43 0.91
C ALA A 163 -5.92 -6.36 2.08
N LEU A 164 -7.04 -7.08 2.01
CA LEU A 164 -7.39 -8.06 3.05
C LEU A 164 -6.38 -9.19 3.13
N ALA A 165 -6.03 -9.81 2.00
CA ALA A 165 -5.14 -10.95 1.95
C ALA A 165 -3.69 -10.59 2.32
N LEU A 166 -3.09 -9.64 1.60
CA LEU A 166 -1.70 -9.23 1.81
C LEU A 166 -1.54 -8.42 3.10
N GLY A 167 -2.50 -7.56 3.41
CA GLY A 167 -2.52 -6.84 4.68
C GLY A 167 -2.65 -7.79 5.88
N GLY A 168 -3.38 -8.90 5.74
CA GLY A 168 -3.46 -9.94 6.76
C GLY A 168 -2.11 -10.64 6.95
N VAL A 169 -1.44 -10.96 5.84
CA VAL A 169 -0.09 -11.54 5.84
C VAL A 169 0.93 -10.62 6.53
N TRP A 170 0.97 -9.32 6.22
CA TRP A 170 1.88 -8.37 6.87
C TRP A 170 1.51 -8.12 8.34
N THR A 171 0.22 -8.14 8.66
CA THR A 171 -0.25 -8.05 10.06
C THR A 171 0.17 -9.27 10.88
N ALA A 172 0.14 -10.48 10.28
CA ALA A 172 0.68 -11.68 10.92
C ALA A 172 2.18 -11.57 11.15
N ALA A 173 2.94 -11.08 10.16
CA ALA A 173 4.37 -10.82 10.32
C ALA A 173 4.66 -9.81 11.45
N ARG A 174 3.83 -8.77 11.59
CA ARG A 174 3.90 -7.80 12.70
C ARG A 174 3.67 -8.47 14.06
N LEU A 175 2.67 -9.35 14.16
CA LEU A 175 2.36 -10.08 15.40
C LEU A 175 3.50 -11.02 15.82
N VAL A 176 4.18 -11.65 14.85
CA VAL A 176 5.28 -12.60 15.12
C VAL A 176 6.59 -11.89 15.43
N THR A 177 6.96 -10.87 14.64
CA THR A 177 8.28 -10.24 14.75
C THR A 177 8.34 -9.09 15.74
N GLY A 178 7.19 -8.50 16.08
CA GLY A 178 7.18 -7.26 16.84
C GLY A 178 7.82 -6.09 16.09
N THR A 179 7.89 -6.12 14.75
CA THR A 179 8.36 -5.00 13.88
C THR A 179 7.45 -4.83 12.66
N VAL A 180 7.57 -3.72 11.93
CA VAL A 180 6.89 -3.50 10.65
C VAL A 180 7.80 -3.67 9.43
N GLY A 181 9.12 -3.79 9.63
CA GLY A 181 10.08 -3.83 8.53
C GLY A 181 9.87 -4.96 7.52
N ALA A 182 9.47 -6.16 7.98
CA ALA A 182 9.13 -7.26 7.07
C ALA A 182 7.89 -6.94 6.20
N GLY A 183 6.91 -6.23 6.78
CA GLY A 183 5.76 -5.69 6.06
C GLY A 183 6.21 -4.67 5.02
N ILE A 184 7.08 -3.71 5.37
CA ILE A 184 7.58 -2.67 4.46
C ILE A 184 8.24 -3.30 3.23
N LEU A 185 9.14 -4.26 3.43
CA LEU A 185 9.85 -4.90 2.32
C LEU A 185 8.91 -5.70 1.41
N GLY A 186 8.03 -6.52 1.99
CA GLY A 186 7.07 -7.30 1.21
C GLY A 186 6.06 -6.43 0.47
N HIS A 187 5.56 -5.39 1.13
CA HIS A 187 4.62 -4.43 0.56
C HIS A 187 5.27 -3.61 -0.57
N ALA A 188 6.52 -3.14 -0.40
CA ALA A 188 7.24 -2.43 -1.45
C ALA A 188 7.46 -3.31 -2.69
N ALA A 189 7.80 -4.59 -2.50
CA ALA A 189 7.98 -5.53 -3.60
C ALA A 189 6.68 -5.74 -4.41
N VAL A 190 5.54 -5.93 -3.73
CA VAL A 190 4.23 -6.04 -4.41
C VAL A 190 3.86 -4.74 -5.12
N ASN A 191 4.04 -3.59 -4.44
CA ASN A 191 3.70 -2.28 -5.00
C ASN A 191 4.54 -1.95 -6.23
N LEU A 192 5.80 -2.37 -6.30
CA LEU A 192 6.63 -2.17 -7.49
C LEU A 192 5.97 -2.80 -8.72
N PHE A 193 5.54 -4.06 -8.62
CA PHE A 193 4.86 -4.73 -9.73
C PHE A 193 3.49 -4.14 -10.02
N ALA A 194 2.72 -3.81 -8.99
CA ALA A 194 1.40 -3.20 -9.16
C ALA A 194 1.49 -1.83 -9.84
N PHE A 195 2.38 -0.96 -9.38
CA PHE A 195 2.54 0.40 -9.91
C PHE A 195 3.15 0.39 -11.30
N ALA A 196 4.15 -0.47 -11.57
CA ALA A 196 4.67 -0.66 -12.92
C ALA A 196 3.59 -1.23 -13.87
N GLY A 197 2.77 -2.17 -13.40
CA GLY A 197 1.67 -2.74 -14.18
C GLY A 197 0.59 -1.71 -14.52
N VAL A 198 0.19 -0.87 -13.56
CA VAL A 198 -0.72 0.25 -13.78
C VAL A 198 -0.10 1.26 -14.75
N ALA A 199 1.16 1.65 -14.56
CA ALA A 199 1.83 2.57 -15.46
C ALA A 199 1.90 2.02 -16.90
N ALA A 200 2.28 0.76 -17.08
CA ALA A 200 2.37 0.12 -18.40
C ALA A 200 1.04 0.05 -19.16
N ARG A 201 -0.10 0.13 -18.46
CA ARG A 201 -1.43 0.12 -19.07
C ARG A 201 -1.94 1.52 -19.38
N ASN A 202 -1.57 2.52 -18.59
CA ASN A 202 -2.17 3.84 -18.66
C ASN A 202 -1.22 4.93 -19.20
N TRP A 203 0.09 4.67 -19.31
CA TRP A 203 1.09 5.67 -19.72
C TRP A 203 0.88 6.22 -21.14
N GLY A 204 0.40 5.40 -22.07
CA GLY A 204 0.12 5.82 -23.45
C GLY A 204 -1.26 6.42 -23.68
N ALA A 205 -2.10 6.49 -22.64
CA ALA A 205 -3.43 7.10 -22.67
C ALA A 205 -3.46 8.47 -21.94
N ALA A 206 -2.31 8.93 -21.45
CA ALA A 206 -2.11 10.17 -20.72
C ALA A 206 -1.69 11.33 -21.65
#